data_AF-A0A5B7AXC5-F1
#
_entry.id   AF-A0A5B7AXC5-F1
#
_cell.length_a   1.000
_cell.length_b   1.000
_cell.length_c   1.000
_cell.angle_alpha   90.00
_cell.angle_beta   90.00
_cell.angle_gamma   90.00
#
_symmetry.space_group_name_H-M   'P 1'
#
loop_
_entity.id
_entity.type
_entity.pdbx_description
1 polymer ?
#
loop_
_entity_poly.entity_id
_entity_poly.type
_entity_poly.pdbx_seq_one_letter_code
_entity_poly.pdbx_strand_id
1 'polypeptide(L)'
;MGAPKPPPPPASLPETHSSSAVTPPTRPQVSLQQPSRKKGPSKSTKIFRRFRAVFRSFPIITPACKIPVSLHDGHIHGGTRMTGMLFGYRKSRVSLAIQENPRCLPMLVLELAIPTGKLLQDMGMGLVRIALECEKHTAERERTKLIDEPIWAMYSNGRKTGYGVKREATDDDLSVMQMLHGVSMGAGVLPGEGELTYTRAHFERVVGSKDSETYYMMNPDGNSGPQLSIFFVRI
;
A
#
# COMPACT_ATOMS: atom_id res chain seq x y z
N MET A 1 31.99 21.78 -83.48
CA MET A 1 32.32 20.42 -83.00
C MET A 1 33.41 20.54 -81.96
N GLY A 2 33.20 19.95 -80.78
CA GLY A 2 34.13 19.98 -79.64
C GLY A 2 33.36 20.09 -78.32
N ALA A 3 32.82 18.98 -77.83
CA ALA A 3 32.13 18.93 -76.54
C ALA A 3 33.13 19.16 -75.39
N PRO A 4 32.77 19.89 -74.31
CA PRO A 4 33.66 20.08 -73.17
C PRO A 4 33.75 18.82 -72.31
N LYS A 5 34.98 18.54 -71.85
CA LYS A 5 35.40 17.37 -71.07
C LYS A 5 34.78 17.41 -69.65
N PRO A 6 34.34 16.27 -69.08
CA PRO A 6 33.76 16.24 -67.74
C PRO A 6 34.83 16.44 -66.65
N PRO A 7 34.45 17.01 -65.48
CA PRO A 7 35.38 17.26 -64.37
C PRO A 7 35.78 15.97 -63.63
N PRO A 8 36.95 15.96 -62.96
CA PRO A 8 37.42 14.80 -62.20
C PRO A 8 36.61 14.59 -60.91
N PRO A 9 36.55 13.36 -60.39
CA PRO A 9 35.82 13.06 -59.15
C PRO A 9 36.55 13.65 -57.91
N PRO A 10 35.82 14.04 -56.86
CA PRO A 10 36.41 14.58 -55.65
C PRO A 10 37.14 13.51 -54.83
N ALA A 11 38.24 13.92 -54.20
CA ALA A 11 39.09 13.10 -53.36
C ALA A 11 38.35 12.62 -52.09
N SER A 12 38.56 11.36 -51.73
CA SER A 12 38.09 10.72 -50.50
C SER A 12 38.74 11.33 -49.25
N LEU A 13 37.91 11.85 -48.33
CA LEU A 13 38.30 12.29 -46.99
C LEU A 13 38.50 11.08 -46.05
N PRO A 14 39.40 11.18 -45.05
CA PRO A 14 39.67 10.08 -44.13
C PRO A 14 38.53 9.88 -43.13
N GLU A 15 38.13 8.62 -42.95
CA GLU A 15 37.17 8.18 -41.94
C GLU A 15 37.68 8.50 -40.53
N THR A 16 36.97 9.37 -39.82
CA THR A 16 37.19 9.58 -38.39
C THR A 16 36.19 8.69 -37.66
N HIS A 17 36.69 7.60 -37.07
CA HIS A 17 35.93 6.77 -36.14
C HIS A 17 35.62 7.57 -34.86
N SER A 18 34.47 8.24 -34.83
CA SER A 18 33.88 8.74 -33.59
C SER A 18 32.89 7.69 -33.07
N SER A 19 33.42 6.73 -32.31
CA SER A 19 32.62 5.85 -31.47
C SER A 19 32.10 6.65 -30.28
N SER A 20 30.99 7.38 -30.48
CA SER A 20 30.21 7.92 -29.39
C SER A 20 29.29 6.81 -28.89
N ALA A 21 29.81 6.00 -27.96
CA ALA A 21 28.99 5.12 -27.16
C ALA A 21 28.00 5.97 -26.34
N VAL A 22 26.76 6.05 -26.82
CA VAL A 22 25.64 6.59 -26.07
C VAL A 22 25.38 5.65 -24.91
N THR A 23 25.82 6.03 -23.72
CA THR A 23 25.41 5.39 -22.47
C THR A 23 23.90 5.57 -22.32
N PRO A 24 23.11 4.49 -22.12
CA PRO A 24 21.71 4.64 -21.81
C PRO A 24 21.57 5.35 -20.46
N PRO A 25 20.56 6.21 -20.25
CA PRO A 25 20.34 6.85 -18.97
C PRO A 25 20.13 5.77 -17.91
N THR A 26 20.98 5.79 -16.88
CA THR A 26 20.92 4.88 -15.74
C THR A 26 19.55 5.02 -15.08
N ARG A 27 18.68 4.02 -15.26
CA ARG A 27 17.43 3.89 -14.50
C ARG A 27 17.80 4.04 -13.02
N PRO A 28 17.18 4.96 -12.26
CA PRO A 28 17.50 5.12 -10.84
C PRO A 28 17.30 3.76 -10.16
N GLN A 29 18.36 3.27 -9.51
CA GLN A 29 18.27 2.02 -8.76
C GLN A 29 17.24 2.23 -7.64
N VAL A 30 16.16 1.46 -7.70
CA VAL A 30 15.12 1.45 -6.66
C VAL A 30 15.78 0.97 -5.37
N SER A 31 15.96 1.89 -4.42
CA SER A 31 16.55 1.65 -3.09
C SER A 31 15.50 1.19 -2.06
N LEU A 32 14.30 0.80 -2.51
CA LEU A 32 13.25 0.30 -1.65
C LEU A 32 13.60 -1.08 -1.12
N GLN A 33 13.58 -1.22 0.21
CA GLN A 33 13.89 -2.46 0.91
C GLN A 33 12.73 -3.45 0.83
N GLN A 34 12.98 -4.76 0.85
CA GLN A 34 11.87 -5.71 1.01
C GLN A 34 11.18 -5.51 2.38
N PRO A 35 9.85 -5.66 2.46
CA PRO A 35 9.13 -5.73 3.72
C PRO A 35 9.70 -6.86 4.59
N SER A 36 9.75 -6.64 5.90
CA SER A 36 10.24 -7.64 6.83
C SER A 36 9.30 -8.85 6.83
N ARG A 37 9.78 -10.00 6.33
CA ARG A 37 9.09 -11.29 6.50
C ARG A 37 9.22 -11.74 7.96
N LYS A 38 8.59 -11.04 8.90
CA LYS A 38 8.42 -11.54 10.27
C LYS A 38 7.48 -12.74 10.21
N LYS A 39 8.05 -13.93 9.97
CA LYS A 39 7.40 -15.20 10.30
C LYS A 39 7.17 -15.18 11.82
N GLY A 40 5.91 -15.12 12.25
CA GLY A 40 5.57 -15.40 13.64
C GLY A 40 6.14 -16.78 14.04
N PRO A 41 6.43 -17.01 15.33
CA PRO A 41 6.99 -18.28 15.77
C PRO A 41 6.01 -19.42 15.44
N SER A 42 6.35 -20.17 14.39
CA SER A 42 5.68 -21.39 13.98
C SER A 42 5.95 -22.47 15.04
N LYS A 43 5.04 -22.62 16.01
CA LYS A 43 5.05 -23.81 16.87
C LYS A 43 4.43 -24.97 16.09
N SER A 44 5.29 -25.77 15.46
CA SER A 44 4.92 -27.06 14.87
C SER A 44 4.80 -28.11 15.96
N THR A 45 3.68 -28.83 15.92
CA THR A 45 3.17 -29.88 16.79
C THR A 45 4.10 -31.09 16.94
N LYS A 46 4.16 -31.67 18.15
CA LYS A 46 3.97 -33.12 18.46
C LYS A 46 4.25 -33.38 19.94
N ILE A 47 3.29 -33.94 20.66
CA ILE A 47 3.38 -35.19 21.44
C ILE A 47 1.95 -35.53 21.90
N PHE A 48 1.49 -36.71 21.50
CA PHE A 48 0.34 -37.37 22.07
C PHE A 48 0.68 -37.87 23.48
N ARG A 49 -0.18 -37.60 24.47
CA ARG A 49 -0.37 -38.57 25.57
C ARG A 49 -1.78 -38.44 26.13
N ARG A 50 -2.53 -39.54 26.00
CA ARG A 50 -3.84 -39.79 26.61
C ARG A 50 -3.73 -39.68 28.13
N PHE A 51 -4.64 -38.95 28.77
CA PHE A 51 -5.11 -39.30 30.11
C PHE A 51 -6.63 -39.15 30.18
N ARG A 52 -7.24 -40.18 30.75
CA ARG A 52 -8.68 -40.43 30.86
C ARG A 52 -9.11 -39.90 32.24
N ALA A 53 -10.10 -39.00 32.22
CA ALA A 53 -11.28 -38.93 33.09
C ALA A 53 -11.19 -38.75 34.64
N VAL A 54 -12.24 -38.04 35.08
CA VAL A 54 -13.05 -38.09 36.31
C VAL A 54 -12.74 -37.11 37.46
N PHE A 55 -13.86 -36.59 38.00
CA PHE A 55 -14.10 -35.91 39.29
C PHE A 55 -13.84 -34.40 39.31
N ARG A 56 -14.62 -33.55 39.97
CA ARG A 56 -16.00 -33.49 40.50
C ARG A 56 -16.01 -32.12 41.24
N SER A 57 -16.90 -31.20 40.86
CA SER A 57 -17.66 -30.29 41.74
C SER A 57 -16.98 -29.28 42.72
N PHE A 58 -17.29 -27.98 42.47
CA PHE A 58 -17.44 -26.78 43.35
C PHE A 58 -16.21 -26.03 43.93
N PRO A 59 -16.30 -24.72 44.31
CA PRO A 59 -17.15 -23.59 43.87
C PRO A 59 -16.34 -22.28 43.58
N ILE A 60 -17.10 -21.20 43.29
CA ILE A 60 -16.78 -19.80 42.97
C ILE A 60 -15.60 -19.18 43.76
N ILE A 61 -14.62 -18.64 43.03
CA ILE A 61 -13.74 -17.54 43.47
C ILE A 61 -13.57 -16.58 42.29
N THR A 62 -14.17 -15.40 42.36
CA THR A 62 -13.97 -14.28 41.45
C THR A 62 -12.55 -13.74 41.56
N PRO A 63 -11.74 -13.66 40.49
CA PRO A 63 -10.65 -12.71 40.47
C PRO A 63 -11.21 -11.34 40.08
N ALA A 64 -11.09 -10.37 40.96
CA ALA A 64 -11.25 -8.96 40.62
C ALA A 64 -10.17 -8.60 39.59
N CYS A 65 -10.53 -8.56 38.31
CA CYS A 65 -9.71 -7.96 37.27
C CYS A 65 -9.63 -6.45 37.56
N LYS A 66 -8.62 -6.04 38.34
CA LYS A 66 -8.17 -4.65 38.36
C LYS A 66 -7.58 -4.37 36.99
N ILE A 67 -8.40 -3.82 36.10
CA ILE A 67 -7.94 -3.21 34.85
C ILE A 67 -7.15 -1.97 35.30
N PRO A 68 -5.82 -1.90 35.09
CA PRO A 68 -5.16 -0.62 35.20
C PRO A 68 -5.64 0.21 34.01
N VAL A 69 -6.56 1.13 34.28
CA VAL A 69 -6.84 2.23 33.36
C VAL A 69 -5.59 3.10 33.42
N SER A 70 -4.61 2.80 32.57
CA SER A 70 -3.49 3.71 32.34
C SER A 70 -4.05 4.89 31.58
N LEU A 71 -4.49 5.90 32.33
CA LEU A 71 -4.74 7.23 31.84
C LEU A 71 -3.38 7.86 31.53
N HIS A 72 -2.83 7.55 30.36
CA HIS A 72 -1.75 8.33 29.77
C HIS A 72 -1.88 8.31 28.24
N ASP A 73 -2.26 9.48 27.73
CA ASP A 73 -1.97 10.02 26.41
C ASP A 73 -2.37 9.18 25.17
N GLY A 74 -3.58 9.46 24.66
CA GLY A 74 -3.86 9.70 23.23
C GLY A 74 -3.65 8.61 22.16
N HIS A 75 -2.99 7.49 22.44
CA HIS A 75 -2.80 6.42 21.46
C HIS A 75 -3.70 5.23 21.81
N ILE A 76 -4.48 4.74 20.84
CA ILE A 76 -5.05 3.40 20.95
C ILE A 76 -3.88 2.42 20.85
N HIS A 77 -3.41 1.90 21.99
CA HIS A 77 -2.25 1.02 22.05
C HIS A 77 -2.68 -0.40 21.68
N GLY A 78 -2.66 -0.71 20.38
CA GLY A 78 -2.89 -2.07 19.89
C GLY A 78 -2.63 -2.29 18.40
N GLY A 79 -2.68 -1.23 17.57
CA GLY A 79 -2.41 -1.34 16.14
C GLY A 79 -0.92 -1.30 15.77
N THR A 80 -0.59 -1.83 14.59
CA THR A 80 0.75 -1.71 14.00
C THR A 80 0.81 -0.44 13.14
N ARG A 81 1.77 0.44 13.39
CA ARG A 81 1.99 1.62 12.55
C ARG A 81 2.53 1.19 11.18
N MET A 82 1.86 1.66 10.12
CA MET A 82 2.20 1.44 8.72
C MET A 82 2.34 2.78 7.99
N THR A 83 2.85 2.76 6.76
CA THR A 83 2.82 3.90 5.83
C THR A 83 1.82 3.61 4.72
N GLY A 84 0.88 4.53 4.50
CA GLY A 84 -0.04 4.48 3.37
C GLY A 84 0.20 5.65 2.43
N MET A 85 0.07 5.40 1.14
CA MET A 85 0.14 6.41 0.10
C MET A 85 -1.07 6.31 -0.81
N LEU A 86 -1.81 7.41 -0.94
CA LEU A 86 -2.78 7.62 -2.01
C LEU A 86 -2.08 8.41 -3.11
N PHE A 87 -2.15 7.95 -4.35
CA PHE A 87 -1.55 8.65 -5.47
C PHE A 87 -2.30 8.36 -6.77
N GLY A 88 -2.26 9.33 -7.69
CA GLY A 88 -2.94 9.21 -8.97
C GLY A 88 -3.12 10.57 -9.65
N TYR A 89 -3.41 10.52 -10.94
CA TYR A 89 -3.78 11.72 -11.69
C TYR A 89 -5.19 12.16 -11.30
N ARG A 90 -5.42 13.48 -11.27
CA ARG A 90 -6.67 14.09 -10.78
C ARG A 90 -7.95 13.46 -11.33
N LYS A 91 -7.99 13.14 -12.62
CA LYS A 91 -9.16 12.55 -13.32
C LYS A 91 -9.16 11.01 -13.35
N SER A 92 -8.07 10.38 -12.94
CA SER A 92 -7.92 8.92 -12.92
C SER A 92 -8.30 8.35 -11.56
N ARG A 93 -8.54 7.04 -11.51
CA ARG A 93 -8.74 6.29 -10.27
C ARG A 93 -7.52 6.41 -9.35
N VAL A 94 -7.78 6.45 -8.04
CA VAL A 94 -6.71 6.53 -7.04
C VAL A 94 -6.07 5.16 -6.82
N SER A 95 -4.74 5.15 -6.73
CA SER A 95 -3.98 4.01 -6.24
C SER A 95 -3.68 4.20 -4.76
N LEU A 96 -3.96 3.17 -3.95
CA LEU A 96 -3.57 3.07 -2.56
C LEU A 96 -2.42 2.07 -2.45
N ALA A 97 -1.29 2.50 -1.91
CA ALA A 97 -0.19 1.63 -1.53
C ALA A 97 -0.03 1.58 -0.01
N ILE A 98 0.23 0.38 0.52
CA ILE A 98 0.57 0.18 1.94
C ILE A 98 1.99 -0.38 2.01
N GLN A 99 2.83 0.24 2.85
CA GLN A 99 4.21 -0.13 3.13
C GLN A 99 4.41 -0.31 4.64
N GLU A 100 5.31 -1.18 5.06
CA GLU A 100 5.71 -1.28 6.48
C GLU A 100 6.31 0.04 6.99
N ASN A 101 7.14 0.66 6.17
CA ASN A 101 7.69 2.00 6.37
C ASN A 101 7.94 2.66 5.00
N PRO A 102 8.19 3.98 4.93
CA PRO A 102 8.32 4.70 3.67
C PRO A 102 9.45 4.23 2.74
N ARG A 103 10.39 3.44 3.27
CA ARG A 103 11.58 2.94 2.57
C ARG A 103 11.44 1.51 2.06
N CYS A 104 10.32 0.83 2.33
CA CYS A 104 10.09 -0.54 1.89
C CYS A 104 9.32 -0.60 0.56
N LEU A 105 9.38 -1.72 -0.15
CA LEU A 105 8.45 -2.02 -1.24
C LEU A 105 7.01 -2.09 -0.69
N PRO A 106 6.00 -1.74 -1.50
CA PRO A 106 4.61 -1.87 -1.09
C PRO A 106 4.27 -3.35 -0.88
N MET A 107 3.61 -3.66 0.23
CA MET A 107 3.04 -4.99 0.48
C MET A 107 1.65 -5.15 -0.11
N LEU A 108 0.99 -4.03 -0.45
CA LEU A 108 -0.30 -3.96 -1.12
C LEU A 108 -0.31 -2.75 -2.05
N VAL A 109 -0.82 -2.93 -3.27
CA VAL A 109 -1.27 -1.84 -4.15
C VAL A 109 -2.69 -2.14 -4.60
N LEU A 110 -3.59 -1.19 -4.38
CA LEU A 110 -5.00 -1.26 -4.77
C LEU A 110 -5.33 -0.12 -5.72
N GLU A 111 -5.99 -0.44 -6.82
CA GLU A 111 -6.74 0.55 -7.59
C GLU A 111 -8.17 0.63 -7.04
N LEU A 112 -8.58 1.81 -6.58
CA LEU A 112 -9.92 2.05 -6.06
C LEU A 112 -10.78 2.70 -7.15
N ALA A 113 -12.05 2.31 -7.27
CA ALA A 113 -12.98 2.90 -8.25
C ALA A 113 -13.37 4.39 -7.99
N ILE A 114 -12.65 5.12 -7.13
CA ILE A 114 -12.86 6.54 -6.85
C ILE A 114 -11.83 7.37 -7.63
N PRO A 115 -12.24 8.40 -8.38
CA PRO A 115 -11.29 9.35 -8.96
C PRO A 115 -10.45 10.05 -7.89
N THR A 116 -9.15 10.23 -8.14
CA THR A 116 -8.20 10.79 -7.17
C THR A 116 -8.62 12.17 -6.69
N GLY A 117 -8.99 13.08 -7.60
CA GLY A 117 -9.44 14.42 -7.22
C GLY A 117 -10.71 14.41 -6.37
N LYS A 118 -11.62 13.45 -6.60
CA LYS A 118 -12.83 13.29 -5.79
C LYS A 118 -12.49 12.81 -4.38
N LEU A 119 -11.65 11.79 -4.24
CA LEU A 119 -11.26 11.28 -2.91
C LEU A 119 -10.57 12.36 -2.08
N LEU A 120 -9.64 13.10 -2.67
CA LEU A 120 -8.92 14.18 -1.97
C LEU A 120 -9.87 15.31 -1.56
N GLN A 121 -10.85 15.66 -2.40
CA GLN A 121 -11.90 16.61 -2.05
C GLN A 121 -12.75 16.10 -0.88
N ASP A 122 -13.21 14.84 -0.95
CA ASP A 122 -14.05 14.24 0.09
C ASP A 122 -13.29 14.19 1.44
N MET A 123 -11.97 13.93 1.43
CA MET A 123 -11.09 14.00 2.61
C MET A 123 -10.94 15.43 3.17
N GLY A 124 -10.90 16.45 2.30
CA GLY A 124 -10.87 17.85 2.73
C GLY A 124 -12.18 18.33 3.36
N MET A 125 -13.30 17.65 3.07
CA MET A 125 -14.63 17.96 3.61
C MET A 125 -14.93 17.22 4.93
N GLY A 126 -14.17 16.19 5.29
CA GLY A 126 -14.34 15.47 6.54
C GLY A 126 -13.88 14.01 6.49
N LEU A 127 -14.44 13.20 7.39
CA LEU A 127 -14.10 11.77 7.52
C LEU A 127 -14.61 10.97 6.32
N VAL A 128 -13.69 10.31 5.61
CA VAL A 128 -13.98 9.33 4.56
C VAL A 128 -13.83 7.92 5.12
N ARG A 129 -14.85 7.07 4.90
CA ARG A 129 -14.84 5.65 5.27
C ARG A 129 -14.93 4.82 4.00
N ILE A 130 -13.92 3.99 3.76
CA ILE A 130 -13.89 3.04 2.66
C ILE A 130 -14.01 1.63 3.23
N ALA A 131 -15.04 0.88 2.84
CA ALA A 131 -15.14 -0.55 3.14
C ALA A 131 -14.86 -1.35 1.87
N LEU A 132 -14.06 -2.40 2.01
CA LEU A 132 -13.63 -3.33 0.98
C LEU A 132 -14.11 -4.72 1.43
N GLU A 133 -15.23 -5.14 0.84
CA GLU A 133 -15.91 -6.39 1.18
C GLU A 133 -15.61 -7.47 0.15
N CYS A 134 -15.28 -8.67 0.61
CA CYS A 134 -15.15 -9.86 -0.23
C CYS A 134 -15.95 -11.01 0.38
N GLU A 135 -16.48 -11.90 -0.46
CA GLU A 135 -17.26 -13.04 0.00
C GLU A 135 -16.36 -14.20 0.43
N LYS A 136 -16.79 -14.90 1.48
CA LYS A 136 -16.17 -16.13 1.94
C LYS A 136 -16.53 -17.29 1.00
N HIS A 137 -15.67 -17.58 0.02
CA HIS A 137 -15.89 -18.71 -0.89
C HIS A 137 -14.87 -19.84 -0.72
N THR A 138 -15.38 -21.07 -0.56
CA THR A 138 -14.66 -22.36 -0.56
C THR A 138 -13.57 -22.53 0.50
N ALA A 139 -13.29 -23.80 0.87
CA ALA A 139 -12.24 -24.14 1.83
C ALA A 139 -10.82 -23.73 1.37
N GLU A 140 -10.64 -23.47 0.07
CA GLU A 140 -9.37 -23.06 -0.52
C GLU A 140 -9.06 -21.59 -0.24
N ARG A 141 -10.04 -20.67 -0.32
CA ARG A 141 -9.83 -19.25 0.00
C ARG A 141 -9.83 -18.96 1.49
N GLU A 142 -10.27 -19.88 2.35
CA GLU A 142 -10.08 -19.75 3.80
C GLU A 142 -8.59 -19.68 4.20
N ARG A 143 -7.68 -20.13 3.34
CA ARG A 143 -6.23 -20.04 3.53
C ARG A 143 -5.63 -18.72 3.03
N THR A 144 -6.33 -18.00 2.16
CA THR A 144 -5.89 -16.71 1.62
C THR A 144 -5.99 -15.65 2.71
N LYS A 145 -4.92 -14.91 2.94
CA LYS A 145 -4.96 -13.78 3.87
C LYS A 145 -5.88 -12.72 3.30
N LEU A 146 -6.57 -11.98 4.16
CA LEU A 146 -7.51 -10.95 3.73
C LEU A 146 -6.87 -9.94 2.77
N ILE A 147 -5.63 -9.51 3.02
CA ILE A 147 -4.88 -8.56 2.18
C ILE A 147 -4.38 -9.16 0.85
N ASP A 148 -4.49 -10.49 0.69
CA ASP A 148 -4.10 -11.24 -0.50
C ASP A 148 -5.27 -11.56 -1.42
N GLU A 149 -6.50 -11.15 -1.07
CA GLU A 149 -7.63 -11.24 -1.98
C GLU A 149 -7.39 -10.36 -3.23
N PRO A 150 -7.86 -10.79 -4.41
CA PRO A 150 -7.60 -10.07 -5.65
C PRO A 150 -8.54 -8.87 -5.86
N ILE A 151 -9.74 -8.91 -5.28
CA ILE A 151 -10.79 -7.93 -5.54
C ILE A 151 -11.76 -7.84 -4.36
N TRP A 152 -12.28 -6.63 -4.12
CA TRP A 152 -13.31 -6.36 -3.13
C TRP A 152 -14.39 -5.46 -3.73
N ALA A 153 -15.65 -5.69 -3.34
CA ALA A 153 -16.69 -4.70 -3.50
C ALA A 153 -16.36 -3.48 -2.61
N MET A 154 -16.31 -2.30 -3.22
CA MET A 154 -15.93 -1.07 -2.53
C MET A 154 -17.16 -0.24 -2.20
N TYR A 155 -17.24 0.18 -0.94
CA TYR A 155 -18.22 1.10 -0.43
C TYR A 155 -17.52 2.35 0.10
N SER A 156 -18.00 3.52 -0.29
CA SER A 156 -17.56 4.80 0.27
C SER A 156 -18.70 5.41 1.08
N ASN A 157 -18.46 5.67 2.36
CA ASN A 157 -19.44 6.21 3.30
C ASN A 157 -20.80 5.46 3.26
N GLY A 158 -20.74 4.12 3.20
CA GLY A 158 -21.91 3.24 3.19
C GLY A 158 -22.59 3.07 1.82
N ARG A 159 -22.10 3.72 0.76
CA ARG A 159 -22.64 3.58 -0.60
C ARG A 159 -21.71 2.74 -1.46
N LYS A 160 -22.24 1.73 -2.16
CA LYS A 160 -21.46 0.95 -3.12
C LYS A 160 -21.01 1.84 -4.27
N THR A 161 -19.71 1.94 -4.49
CA THR A 161 -19.10 2.84 -5.48
C THR A 161 -18.33 2.11 -6.58
N GLY A 162 -18.03 0.82 -6.39
CA GLY A 162 -17.40 0.00 -7.41
C GLY A 162 -16.61 -1.13 -6.79
N TYR A 163 -15.38 -1.31 -7.25
CA TYR A 163 -14.46 -2.35 -6.77
C TYR A 163 -13.11 -1.74 -6.40
N GLY A 164 -12.47 -2.34 -5.40
CA GLY A 164 -11.03 -2.21 -5.16
C GLY A 164 -10.34 -3.43 -5.75
N VAL A 165 -9.32 -3.21 -6.59
CA VAL A 165 -8.62 -4.30 -7.30
C VAL A 165 -7.17 -4.34 -6.84
N LYS A 166 -6.73 -5.49 -6.32
CA LYS A 166 -5.31 -5.72 -6.03
C LYS A 166 -4.55 -5.90 -7.33
N ARG A 167 -3.41 -5.23 -7.41
CA ARG A 167 -2.48 -5.35 -8.53
C ARG A 167 -1.05 -5.37 -8.01
N GLU A 168 -0.14 -5.84 -8.85
CA GLU A 168 1.29 -5.70 -8.61
C GLU A 168 1.71 -4.23 -8.75
N ALA A 169 2.78 -3.85 -8.05
CA ALA A 169 3.40 -2.55 -8.21
C ALA A 169 4.11 -2.49 -9.57
N THR A 170 3.78 -1.49 -10.37
CA THR A 170 4.43 -1.17 -11.65
C THR A 170 5.72 -0.39 -11.42
N ASP A 171 6.56 -0.31 -12.46
CA ASP A 171 7.78 0.52 -12.44
C ASP A 171 7.46 1.99 -12.10
N ASP A 172 6.32 2.51 -12.57
CA ASP A 172 5.88 3.87 -12.30
C ASP A 172 5.50 4.07 -10.83
N ASP A 173 4.80 3.10 -10.23
CA ASP A 173 4.46 3.14 -8.79
C ASP A 173 5.74 3.16 -7.94
N LEU A 174 6.72 2.32 -8.29
CA LEU A 174 7.99 2.23 -7.57
C LEU A 174 8.82 3.51 -7.75
N SER A 175 8.79 4.12 -8.93
CA SER A 175 9.43 5.42 -9.20
C SER A 175 8.83 6.53 -8.33
N VAL A 176 7.51 6.59 -8.23
CA VAL A 176 6.78 7.54 -7.36
C VAL A 176 7.18 7.34 -5.90
N MET A 177 7.18 6.09 -5.42
CA MET A 177 7.57 5.76 -4.04
C MET A 177 9.04 6.10 -3.75
N GLN A 178 9.93 5.88 -4.72
CA GLN A 178 11.36 6.20 -4.65
C GLN A 178 11.60 7.71 -4.61
N MET A 179 10.91 8.49 -5.43
CA MET A 179 10.99 9.95 -5.42
C MET A 179 10.56 10.50 -4.06
N LEU A 180 9.55 9.89 -3.47
CA LEU A 180 9.04 10.25 -2.15
C LEU A 180 9.82 9.61 -1.00
N HIS A 181 10.90 8.87 -1.21
CA HIS A 181 11.59 8.10 -0.15
C HIS A 181 11.95 8.92 1.10
N GLY A 182 12.27 10.21 0.96
CA GLY A 182 12.56 11.13 2.08
C GLY A 182 11.33 11.70 2.81
N VAL A 183 10.12 11.51 2.28
CA VAL A 183 8.88 12.09 2.80
C VAL A 183 8.23 11.12 3.79
N SER A 184 8.22 11.42 5.08
CA SER A 184 7.51 10.57 6.06
C SER A 184 5.98 10.73 5.94
N MET A 185 5.53 11.98 5.86
CA MET A 185 4.13 12.40 5.81
C MET A 185 4.03 13.60 4.87
N GLY A 186 2.90 13.78 4.20
CA GLY A 186 2.61 14.99 3.44
C GLY A 186 1.77 14.72 2.21
N ALA A 187 1.28 15.81 1.60
CA ALA A 187 0.56 15.77 0.34
C ALA A 187 1.18 16.77 -0.64
N GLY A 188 1.08 16.50 -1.93
CA GLY A 188 1.65 17.35 -2.96
C GLY A 188 1.39 16.86 -4.37
N VAL A 189 2.01 17.53 -5.33
CA VAL A 189 2.00 17.16 -6.75
C VAL A 189 3.44 16.83 -7.14
N LEU A 190 3.64 15.69 -7.80
CA LEU A 190 4.95 15.31 -8.32
C LEU A 190 5.18 15.92 -9.71
N PRO A 191 6.41 16.36 -10.01
CA PRO A 191 6.77 16.86 -11.34
C PRO A 191 6.75 15.71 -12.37
N GLY A 192 6.23 15.96 -13.58
CA GLY A 192 6.19 14.99 -14.67
C GLY A 192 5.19 15.34 -15.79
N GLU A 193 4.92 14.38 -16.66
CA GLU A 193 3.97 14.45 -17.81
C GLU A 193 2.49 14.50 -17.36
N GLY A 194 2.19 15.15 -16.24
CA GLY A 194 0.84 15.32 -15.71
C GLY A 194 0.81 15.72 -14.24
N GLU A 195 -0.37 16.13 -13.77
CA GLU A 195 -0.61 16.51 -12.37
C GLU A 195 -0.84 15.27 -11.51
N LEU A 196 0.23 14.51 -11.24
CA LEU A 196 0.18 13.36 -10.34
C LEU A 196 0.17 13.86 -8.89
N THR A 197 -1.00 13.77 -8.26
CA THR A 197 -1.18 14.12 -6.85
C THR A 197 -0.84 12.94 -5.96
N TYR A 198 -0.30 13.20 -4.77
CA TYR A 198 -0.10 12.19 -3.74
C TYR A 198 -0.46 12.72 -2.35
N THR A 199 -0.82 11.79 -1.47
CA THR A 199 -0.94 11.96 -0.03
C THR A 199 -0.29 10.76 0.64
N ARG A 200 0.77 10.98 1.41
CA ARG A 200 1.42 9.97 2.25
C ARG A 200 1.09 10.23 3.71
N ALA A 201 0.64 9.19 4.41
CA ALA A 201 0.32 9.25 5.81
C ALA A 201 0.73 7.99 6.57
N HIS A 202 0.80 8.10 7.90
CA HIS A 202 0.91 6.96 8.79
C HIS A 202 -0.48 6.39 9.00
N PHE A 203 -0.57 5.07 9.02
CA PHE A 203 -1.80 4.38 9.31
C PHE A 203 -1.61 3.53 10.55
N GLU A 204 -2.59 3.52 11.44
CA GLU A 204 -2.71 2.49 12.46
C GLU A 204 -3.47 1.30 11.86
N ARG A 205 -2.76 0.17 11.73
CA ARG A 205 -3.33 -1.10 11.26
C ARG A 205 -3.83 -1.92 12.45
N VAL A 206 -5.13 -2.16 12.51
CA VAL A 206 -5.79 -2.96 13.54
C VAL A 206 -6.34 -4.24 12.91
N VAL A 207 -5.80 -5.39 13.31
CA VAL A 207 -6.28 -6.69 12.86
C VAL A 207 -7.35 -7.17 13.84
N GLY A 208 -8.62 -7.22 13.41
CA GLY A 208 -9.72 -7.70 14.23
C GLY A 208 -9.79 -9.23 14.24
N SER A 209 -9.62 -9.85 13.08
CA SER A 209 -9.65 -11.31 12.92
C SER A 209 -8.94 -11.73 11.64
N LYS A 210 -9.02 -13.03 11.26
CA LYS A 210 -8.57 -13.49 9.94
C LYS A 210 -9.38 -12.90 8.77
N ASP A 211 -10.57 -12.38 9.09
CA ASP A 211 -11.59 -11.91 8.15
C ASP A 211 -11.84 -10.40 8.28
N SER A 212 -11.14 -9.70 9.18
CA SER A 212 -11.29 -8.24 9.33
C SER A 212 -9.99 -7.53 9.68
N GLU A 213 -9.73 -6.45 8.96
CA GLU A 213 -8.56 -5.61 9.15
C GLU A 213 -8.89 -4.16 8.83
N THR A 214 -8.44 -3.23 9.67
CA THR A 214 -8.74 -1.81 9.50
C THR A 214 -7.45 -0.99 9.50
N TYR A 215 -7.41 0.02 8.64
CA TYR A 215 -6.34 1.00 8.55
C TYR A 215 -6.92 2.38 8.85
N TYR A 216 -6.49 2.98 9.96
CA TYR A 216 -6.87 4.33 10.35
C TYR A 216 -5.77 5.32 9.99
N MET A 217 -6.05 6.29 9.12
CA MET A 217 -5.09 7.35 8.80
C MET A 217 -4.86 8.23 10.02
N MET A 218 -3.60 8.32 10.45
CA MET A 218 -3.19 9.12 11.60
C MET A 218 -3.03 10.58 11.19
N ASN A 219 -3.61 11.47 11.99
CA ASN A 219 -3.38 12.90 11.83
C ASN A 219 -2.06 13.31 12.49
N PRO A 220 -1.24 14.15 11.83
CA PRO A 220 -0.02 14.66 12.44
C PRO A 220 -0.30 15.50 13.70
N ASP A 221 -1.46 16.16 13.75
CA ASP A 221 -1.81 17.09 14.82
C ASP A 221 -2.46 16.41 16.04
N GLY A 222 -2.71 15.10 16.00
CA GLY A 222 -3.22 14.28 17.12
C GLY A 222 -4.64 14.60 17.62
N ASN A 223 -5.20 15.77 17.31
CA ASN A 223 -6.41 16.31 17.94
C ASN A 223 -7.72 15.98 17.20
N SER A 224 -7.64 15.43 16.00
CA SER A 224 -8.81 15.09 15.17
C SER A 224 -8.85 13.59 14.91
N GLY A 225 -10.05 13.01 14.83
CA GLY A 225 -10.23 11.61 14.39
C GLY A 225 -9.69 11.37 12.97
N PRO A 226 -9.49 10.12 12.55
CA PRO A 226 -8.85 9.81 11.27
C PRO A 226 -9.56 10.50 10.11
N GLN A 227 -8.84 11.13 9.18
CA GLN A 227 -9.47 11.71 7.97
C GLN A 227 -9.94 10.62 7.01
N LEU A 228 -9.28 9.47 7.02
CA LEU A 228 -9.60 8.31 6.20
C LEU A 228 -9.50 7.04 7.04
N SER A 229 -10.54 6.21 6.96
CA SER A 229 -10.55 4.85 7.53
C SER A 229 -10.84 3.85 6.43
N ILE A 230 -10.05 2.79 6.35
CA ILE A 230 -10.19 1.74 5.34
C ILE A 230 -10.41 0.40 6.04
N PHE A 231 -11.54 -0.24 5.77
CA PHE A 231 -11.96 -1.49 6.37
C PHE A 231 -11.89 -2.58 5.31
N PHE A 232 -11.12 -3.63 5.55
CA PHE A 232 -11.19 -4.87 4.80
C PHE A 232 -12.05 -5.84 5.59
N VAL A 233 -13.05 -6.43 4.94
CA VAL A 233 -13.97 -7.36 5.58
C VAL A 233 -14.22 -8.53 4.63
N ARG A 234 -14.14 -9.75 5.17
CA ARG A 234 -14.65 -10.95 4.51
C ARG A 234 -16.01 -11.30 5.14
N ILE A 235 -17.05 -11.30 4.32
CA ILE A 235 -18.46 -11.57 4.70
C ILE A 235 -18.90 -12.97 4.29
#